data_AF-A0AAW2TTA1-F1
#
_entry.id   AF-A0AAW2TTA1-F1
#
_cell.length_a   1.000
_cell.length_b   1.000
_cell.length_c   1.000
_cell.angle_alpha   90.00
_cell.angle_beta   90.00
_cell.angle_gamma   90.00
#
_symmetry.space_group_name_H-M   'P 1'
#
loop_
_entity.id
_entity.type
_entity.pdbx_description
1 polymer ?
#
loop_
_entity_poly.entity_id
_entity_poly.type
_entity_poly.pdbx_seq_one_letter_code
_entity_poly.pdbx_strand_id
1 'polypeptide(L)'
;MERARKLANRAILKRLLSSSKQQPLYESSSRCLSSLSPSVVPGGSNVVSKVHSFNSRSLVQFVGTRSISVEALKPSDTFPRRHNSATPEEQAKMAEFVGYNSLDALIDATVPKSIRIDKMEFPIFDEGLTEAQMIQHMQDLASKNKVFKSYIGMGYYNTFVPPVILRNIMENPGWYTQYTLIRLRFHKGGLNPC
;
A
#
# COMPACT_ATOMS: atom_id res chain seq x y z
N MET A 1 36.62 37.08 8.76
CA MET A 1 35.65 35.96 8.77
C MET A 1 34.22 36.39 8.44
N GLU A 2 33.71 37.47 9.04
CA GLU A 2 32.32 37.91 8.85
C GLU A 2 31.99 38.44 7.44
N ARG A 3 32.95 39.11 6.80
CA ARG A 3 32.84 39.60 5.41
C ARG A 3 32.70 38.45 4.40
N ALA A 4 33.44 37.35 4.61
CA ALA A 4 33.35 36.14 3.79
C ALA A 4 31.98 35.46 3.94
N ARG A 5 31.45 35.42 5.17
CA ARG A 5 30.12 34.87 5.46
C ARG A 5 28.99 35.65 4.78
N LYS A 6 29.07 36.99 4.80
CA LYS A 6 28.11 37.86 4.10
C LYS A 6 28.16 37.69 2.58
N LEU A 7 29.36 37.52 2.01
CA LEU A 7 29.53 37.26 0.58
C LEU A 7 28.96 35.89 0.17
N ALA A 8 29.19 34.85 0.98
CA ALA A 8 28.65 33.51 0.74
C ALA A 8 27.10 33.52 0.78
N ASN A 9 26.50 34.15 1.80
CA ASN A 9 25.04 34.24 1.91
C ASN A 9 24.41 35.03 0.76
N ARG A 10 25.07 36.11 0.30
CA ARG A 10 24.62 36.91 -0.84
C ARG A 10 24.73 36.15 -2.17
N ALA A 11 25.74 35.30 -2.33
CA ALA A 11 25.88 34.44 -3.50
C ALA A 11 24.78 33.36 -3.54
N ILE A 12 24.45 32.76 -2.40
CA ILE A 12 23.37 31.77 -2.27
C ILE A 12 22.02 32.39 -2.61
N LEU A 13 21.71 33.58 -2.06
CA LEU A 13 20.46 34.27 -2.37
C LEU A 13 20.32 34.64 -3.85
N LYS A 14 21.40 35.10 -4.49
CA LYS A 14 21.38 35.37 -5.94
C LYS A 14 21.12 34.10 -6.75
N ARG A 15 21.69 32.96 -6.35
CA ARG A 15 21.46 31.67 -7.01
C ARG A 15 20.01 31.24 -6.88
N LEU A 16 19.43 31.31 -5.68
CA LEU A 16 18.03 30.97 -5.43
C LEU A 16 17.06 31.86 -6.22
N LEU A 17 17.32 33.18 -6.25
CA LEU A 17 16.52 34.12 -7.04
C LEU A 17 16.62 33.86 -8.54
N SER A 18 17.81 33.53 -9.05
CA SER A 18 17.99 33.15 -10.47
C SER A 18 17.30 31.83 -10.81
N SER A 19 17.27 30.87 -9.89
CA SER A 19 16.57 29.59 -10.07
C SER A 19 15.05 29.77 -10.10
N SER A 20 14.48 30.70 -9.33
CA SER A 20 13.03 30.98 -9.38
C SER A 20 12.58 31.64 -10.69
N LYS A 21 13.49 32.36 -11.36
CA LYS A 21 13.22 33.03 -12.64
C LYS A 21 13.32 32.10 -13.87
N GLN A 22 13.79 30.87 -13.68
CA GLN A 22 14.01 29.87 -14.74
C GLN A 22 12.99 28.74 -14.73
N GLN A 23 11.78 28.91 -14.17
CA GLN A 23 10.68 28.02 -14.52
C GLN A 23 10.12 28.42 -15.90
N PRO A 24 10.32 27.63 -16.97
CA PRO A 24 9.52 27.80 -18.16
C PRO A 24 8.08 27.40 -17.82
N LEU A 25 7.13 28.23 -18.23
CA LEU A 25 5.72 27.88 -18.33
C LEU A 25 5.62 26.58 -19.13
N TYR A 26 5.25 25.49 -18.45
CA TYR A 26 4.87 24.26 -19.13
C TYR A 26 3.51 24.52 -19.77
N GLU A 27 3.55 24.81 -21.06
CA GLU A 27 2.39 24.91 -21.93
C GLU A 27 1.69 23.55 -21.91
N SER A 28 0.48 23.52 -21.34
CA SER A 28 -0.38 22.34 -21.29
C SER A 28 -0.75 21.97 -22.73
N SER A 29 -0.02 21.04 -23.33
CA SER A 29 -0.41 20.39 -24.57
C SER A 29 -1.66 19.57 -24.28
N SER A 30 -2.81 20.14 -24.64
CA SER A 30 -4.12 19.52 -24.66
C SER A 30 -4.08 18.25 -25.52
N ARG A 31 -3.85 17.10 -24.89
CA ARG A 31 -4.31 15.83 -25.44
C ARG A 31 -5.71 15.60 -24.90
N CYS A 32 -6.67 15.70 -25.80
CA CYS A 32 -8.09 15.48 -25.58
C CYS A 32 -8.28 14.14 -24.85
N LEU A 33 -8.62 14.18 -23.56
CA LEU A 33 -9.26 13.07 -22.88
C LEU A 33 -10.72 13.12 -23.29
N SER A 34 -11.13 12.17 -24.13
CA SER A 34 -12.52 11.93 -24.48
C SER A 34 -13.34 11.75 -23.19
N SER A 35 -14.21 12.70 -22.90
CA SER A 35 -15.19 12.62 -21.83
C SER A 35 -16.26 11.60 -22.20
N LEU A 36 -16.07 10.35 -21.81
CA LEU A 36 -17.17 9.41 -21.63
C LEU A 36 -17.41 9.29 -20.13
N SER A 37 -18.21 10.21 -19.61
CA SER A 37 -18.72 10.15 -18.23
C SER A 37 -19.65 8.93 -18.11
N PRO A 38 -19.39 7.97 -17.21
CA PRO A 38 -20.31 6.86 -17.01
C PRO A 38 -21.56 7.35 -16.27
N SER A 39 -22.73 7.14 -16.86
CA SER A 39 -24.02 7.33 -16.18
C SER A 39 -24.42 6.02 -15.50
N VAL A 40 -24.62 6.06 -14.19
CA VAL A 40 -25.15 4.94 -13.40
C VAL A 40 -26.67 4.95 -13.53
N VAL A 41 -27.25 3.91 -14.11
CA VAL A 41 -28.72 3.71 -14.13
C VAL A 41 -29.05 2.56 -13.15
N PRO A 42 -29.88 2.78 -12.13
CA PRO A 42 -30.28 1.72 -11.22
C PRO A 42 -31.49 0.94 -11.77
N GLY A 43 -31.31 -0.37 -11.98
CA GLY A 43 -32.30 -1.44 -11.77
C GLY A 43 -33.50 -1.60 -12.73
N GLY A 44 -33.69 -2.82 -13.23
CA GLY A 44 -35.05 -3.35 -13.52
C GLY A 44 -35.23 -4.20 -14.79
N SER A 45 -35.38 -5.51 -14.58
CA SER A 45 -36.22 -6.49 -15.32
C SER A 45 -35.94 -6.88 -16.79
N ASN A 46 -35.85 -8.20 -16.96
CA ASN A 46 -35.89 -8.99 -18.21
C ASN A 46 -37.03 -8.60 -19.17
N VAL A 47 -36.73 -8.40 -20.45
CA VAL A 47 -37.66 -8.70 -21.57
C VAL A 47 -36.88 -9.19 -22.79
N VAL A 48 -37.21 -10.41 -23.21
CA VAL A 48 -36.86 -11.01 -24.49
C VAL A 48 -37.71 -10.38 -25.59
N SER A 49 -37.12 -9.87 -26.67
CA SER A 49 -37.81 -9.80 -27.95
C SER A 49 -36.84 -9.87 -29.12
N LYS A 50 -36.97 -10.98 -29.85
CA LYS A 50 -36.43 -11.24 -31.18
C LYS A 50 -37.21 -10.37 -32.19
N VAL A 51 -36.54 -9.97 -33.29
CA VAL A 51 -37.03 -9.99 -34.69
C VAL A 51 -36.68 -8.74 -35.55
N HIS A 52 -36.11 -9.08 -36.72
CA HIS A 52 -36.05 -8.47 -38.05
C HIS A 52 -35.08 -7.34 -38.47
N SER A 53 -34.41 -7.70 -39.57
CA SER A 53 -33.55 -6.96 -40.49
C SER A 53 -34.28 -5.80 -41.15
N PHE A 54 -33.69 -4.60 -41.12
CA PHE A 54 -33.86 -3.58 -42.15
C PHE A 54 -32.57 -2.78 -42.32
N ASN A 55 -32.09 -2.77 -43.56
CA ASN A 55 -30.89 -2.11 -44.02
C ASN A 55 -31.21 -0.63 -44.27
N SER A 56 -30.66 0.26 -43.45
CA SER A 56 -30.58 1.69 -43.74
C SER A 56 -29.25 2.23 -43.22
N ARG A 57 -28.43 2.72 -44.14
CA ARG A 57 -27.15 3.37 -43.87
C ARG A 57 -27.42 4.67 -43.10
N SER A 58 -27.33 4.58 -41.78
CA SER A 58 -27.19 5.73 -40.90
C SER A 58 -25.91 5.50 -40.09
N LEU A 59 -24.93 6.39 -40.28
CA LEU A 59 -23.74 6.49 -39.43
C LEU A 59 -24.16 7.09 -38.08
N VAL A 60 -24.97 6.34 -37.33
CA VAL A 60 -25.18 6.63 -35.91
C VAL A 60 -23.91 6.14 -35.23
N GLN A 61 -23.08 7.10 -34.84
CA GLN A 61 -21.91 6.88 -34.03
C GLN A 61 -22.39 6.25 -32.72
N PHE A 62 -22.31 4.91 -32.65
CA PHE A 62 -22.59 4.14 -31.46
C PHE A 62 -21.63 4.64 -30.39
N VAL A 63 -22.09 5.56 -29.55
CA VAL A 63 -21.48 5.82 -28.24
C VAL A 63 -21.86 4.61 -27.39
N GLY A 64 -21.19 3.50 -27.67
CA GLY A 64 -21.36 2.28 -26.92
C GLY A 64 -20.89 2.54 -25.50
N THR A 65 -21.83 2.63 -24.56
CA THR A 65 -21.53 2.57 -23.14
C THR A 65 -20.87 1.22 -22.88
N ARG A 66 -19.55 1.21 -22.68
CA ARG A 66 -18.84 -0.01 -22.27
C ARG A 66 -19.26 -0.32 -20.84
N SER A 67 -19.92 -1.46 -20.64
CA SER A 67 -20.14 -1.99 -19.30
C SER A 67 -18.78 -2.44 -18.75
N ILE A 68 -18.33 -1.76 -17.69
CA ILE A 68 -17.16 -2.18 -16.92
C ILE A 68 -17.70 -3.07 -15.80
N SER A 69 -17.15 -4.28 -15.64
CA SER A 69 -17.52 -5.15 -14.52
C SER A 69 -17.04 -4.55 -13.20
N VAL A 70 -17.83 -4.69 -12.15
CA VAL A 70 -17.48 -4.19 -10.80
C VAL A 70 -16.21 -4.88 -10.30
N GLU A 71 -15.97 -6.13 -10.71
CA GLU A 71 -14.74 -6.89 -10.44
C GLU A 71 -13.48 -6.20 -10.98
N ALA A 72 -13.58 -5.57 -12.16
CA ALA A 72 -12.44 -4.87 -12.76
C ALA A 72 -12.06 -3.58 -12.00
N LEU A 73 -12.98 -3.08 -11.17
CA LEU A 73 -12.77 -1.90 -10.33
C LEU A 73 -12.28 -2.25 -8.92
N LYS A 74 -12.22 -3.54 -8.56
CA LYS A 74 -11.71 -3.96 -7.26
C LYS A 74 -10.20 -3.66 -7.16
N PRO A 75 -9.73 -3.17 -6.01
CA PRO A 75 -8.31 -2.89 -5.82
C PRO A 75 -7.51 -4.18 -5.98
N SER A 76 -6.51 -4.16 -6.86
CA SER A 76 -5.65 -5.31 -7.15
C SER A 76 -4.59 -5.58 -6.08
N ASP A 77 -4.45 -4.66 -5.12
CA ASP A 77 -3.41 -4.68 -4.11
C ASP A 77 -3.87 -5.35 -2.80
N THR A 78 -3.72 -6.67 -2.74
CA THR A 78 -4.03 -7.49 -1.55
C THR A 78 -2.77 -7.75 -0.72
N PHE A 79 -2.81 -7.46 0.58
CA PHE A 79 -1.71 -7.73 1.52
C PHE A 79 -1.31 -9.22 1.63
N PRO A 80 -2.25 -10.19 1.71
CA PRO A 80 -1.91 -11.61 1.85
C PRO A 80 -0.98 -12.12 0.74
N ARG A 81 -1.11 -11.60 -0.49
CA ARG A 81 -0.24 -11.96 -1.62
C ARG A 81 1.20 -11.49 -1.45
N ARG A 82 1.45 -10.39 -0.73
CA ARG A 82 2.80 -9.87 -0.45
C ARG A 82 3.40 -10.46 0.83
N HIS A 83 2.54 -10.82 1.79
CA HIS A 83 2.94 -11.42 3.05
C HIS A 83 3.24 -12.92 2.90
N ASN A 84 2.37 -13.67 2.22
CA ASN A 84 2.54 -15.09 1.99
C ASN A 84 3.35 -15.31 0.71
N SER A 85 4.58 -15.82 0.85
CA SER A 85 5.48 -16.01 -0.30
C SER A 85 5.08 -17.17 -1.21
N ALA A 86 4.42 -18.20 -0.69
CA ALA A 86 4.09 -19.41 -1.43
C ALA A 86 2.84 -19.21 -2.29
N THR A 87 2.98 -19.44 -3.59
CA THR A 87 1.86 -19.49 -4.54
C THR A 87 0.98 -20.73 -4.31
N PRO A 88 -0.30 -20.74 -4.70
CA PRO A 88 -1.17 -21.90 -4.53
C PRO A 88 -0.62 -23.17 -5.21
N GLU A 89 0.09 -23.02 -6.34
CA GLU A 89 0.74 -24.13 -7.03
C GLU A 89 1.93 -24.69 -6.23
N GLU A 90 2.74 -23.83 -5.63
CA GLU A 90 3.83 -24.24 -4.74
C GLU A 90 3.30 -24.91 -3.47
N GLN A 91 2.20 -24.39 -2.91
CA GLN A 91 1.53 -25.00 -1.76
C GLN A 91 1.06 -26.43 -2.07
N ALA A 92 0.46 -26.66 -3.24
CA ALA A 92 0.06 -27.99 -3.68
C ALA A 92 1.26 -28.94 -3.85
N LYS A 93 2.34 -28.47 -4.50
CA LYS A 93 3.57 -29.26 -4.69
C LYS A 93 4.25 -29.60 -3.36
N MET A 94 4.28 -28.66 -2.40
CA MET A 94 4.84 -28.92 -1.07
C MET A 94 3.99 -29.91 -0.27
N ALA A 95 2.65 -29.85 -0.39
CA ALA A 95 1.76 -30.82 0.23
C ALA A 95 1.99 -32.24 -0.34
N GLU A 96 2.08 -32.35 -1.66
CA GLU A 96 2.36 -33.61 -2.35
C GLU A 96 3.72 -34.19 -1.95
N PHE A 97 4.74 -33.35 -1.81
CA PHE A 97 6.07 -33.76 -1.34
C PHE A 97 6.05 -34.39 0.07
N VAL A 98 5.17 -33.89 0.95
CA VAL A 98 4.97 -34.45 2.30
C VAL A 98 4.03 -35.67 2.29
N GLY A 99 3.41 -35.99 1.16
CA GLY A 99 2.53 -37.16 0.97
C GLY A 99 1.04 -36.87 1.13
N TYR A 100 0.62 -35.60 1.04
CA TYR A 100 -0.78 -35.19 1.13
C TYR A 100 -1.30 -34.62 -0.20
N ASN A 101 -2.56 -34.90 -0.52
CA ASN A 101 -3.17 -34.47 -1.79
C ASN A 101 -3.53 -32.96 -1.81
N SER A 102 -3.63 -32.31 -0.65
CA SER A 102 -3.98 -30.89 -0.54
C SER A 102 -3.46 -30.29 0.77
N LEU A 103 -3.40 -28.95 0.82
CA LEU A 103 -3.10 -28.21 2.04
C LEU A 103 -4.13 -28.53 3.15
N ASP A 104 -5.41 -28.66 2.79
CA ASP A 104 -6.48 -28.98 3.76
C ASP A 104 -6.28 -30.37 4.38
N ALA A 105 -5.87 -31.36 3.58
CA ALA A 105 -5.58 -32.70 4.09
C ALA A 105 -4.39 -32.70 5.06
N LEU A 106 -3.37 -31.87 4.81
CA LEU A 106 -2.23 -31.68 5.72
C LEU A 106 -2.66 -31.03 7.04
N ILE A 107 -3.55 -30.03 6.99
CA ILE A 107 -4.10 -29.36 8.18
C ILE A 107 -4.92 -30.35 9.02
N ASP A 108 -5.78 -31.14 8.38
CA ASP A 108 -6.62 -32.15 9.04
C ASP A 108 -5.82 -33.22 9.77
N ALA A 109 -4.66 -33.60 9.23
CA ALA A 109 -3.76 -34.56 9.86
C ALA A 109 -2.92 -33.95 11.01
N THR A 110 -2.66 -32.65 10.98
CA THR A 110 -1.79 -31.97 11.96
C THR A 110 -2.55 -31.48 13.18
N VAL A 111 -3.75 -30.92 12.99
CA VAL A 111 -4.53 -30.28 14.06
C VAL A 111 -5.80 -31.10 14.33
N PRO A 112 -6.00 -31.63 15.55
CA PRO A 112 -7.21 -32.35 15.91
C PRO A 112 -8.46 -31.50 15.75
N LYS A 113 -9.53 -32.10 15.20
CA LYS A 113 -10.82 -31.42 14.99
C LYS A 113 -11.45 -30.87 16.28
N SER A 114 -11.16 -31.46 17.44
CA SER A 114 -11.72 -31.05 18.73
C SER A 114 -11.29 -29.66 19.19
N ILE A 115 -10.16 -29.14 18.71
CA ILE A 115 -9.64 -27.81 19.07
C ILE A 115 -9.71 -26.83 17.90
N ARG A 116 -10.31 -27.24 16.77
CA ARG A 116 -10.41 -26.41 15.57
C ARG A 116 -11.62 -25.49 15.68
N ILE A 117 -11.42 -24.24 15.28
CA ILE A 117 -12.49 -23.26 15.15
C ILE A 117 -13.04 -23.37 13.72
N ASP A 118 -14.35 -23.61 13.58
CA ASP A 118 -14.98 -23.86 12.27
C ASP A 118 -14.95 -22.62 11.36
N LYS A 119 -15.29 -21.46 11.93
CA LYS A 119 -15.21 -20.18 11.23
C LYS A 119 -14.90 -19.07 12.21
N MET A 120 -13.85 -18.31 11.93
CA MET A 120 -13.50 -17.13 12.69
C MET A 120 -14.21 -15.93 12.07
N GLU A 121 -15.46 -15.68 12.49
CA GLU A 121 -16.24 -14.55 12.02
C GLU A 121 -15.89 -13.30 12.84
N PHE A 122 -15.24 -12.33 12.21
CA PHE A 122 -15.03 -11.01 12.77
C PHE A 122 -15.89 -10.02 12.00
N PRO A 123 -17.15 -9.76 12.41
CA PRO A 123 -18.12 -9.02 11.60
C PRO A 123 -17.68 -7.60 11.22
N ILE A 124 -16.69 -7.03 11.89
CA ILE A 124 -16.12 -5.70 11.63
C ILE A 124 -14.82 -5.78 10.78
N PHE A 125 -14.13 -6.93 10.75
CA PHE A 125 -12.81 -7.10 10.14
C PHE A 125 -12.76 -8.13 9.00
N ASP A 126 -13.88 -8.77 8.66
CA ASP A 126 -13.94 -9.89 7.71
C ASP A 126 -13.48 -9.53 6.28
N GLU A 127 -13.72 -8.29 5.80
CA GLU A 127 -13.37 -7.93 4.42
C GLU A 127 -11.90 -7.53 4.22
N GLY A 128 -11.15 -7.29 5.30
CA GLY A 128 -9.74 -6.85 5.24
C GLY A 128 -9.54 -5.50 4.53
N LEU A 129 -8.60 -4.68 5.02
CA LEU A 129 -8.22 -3.45 4.32
C LEU A 129 -7.09 -3.74 3.34
N THR A 130 -7.09 -3.05 2.20
CA THR A 130 -5.90 -2.96 1.34
C THR A 130 -4.78 -2.21 2.07
N GLU A 131 -3.52 -2.35 1.63
CA GLU A 131 -2.40 -1.66 2.29
C GLU A 131 -2.60 -0.13 2.29
N ALA A 132 -3.03 0.44 1.16
CA ALA A 132 -3.29 1.87 1.05
C ALA A 132 -4.40 2.33 1.99
N GLN A 133 -5.52 1.60 2.05
CA GLN A 133 -6.63 1.90 2.96
C GLN A 133 -6.20 1.77 4.43
N MET A 134 -5.35 0.79 4.75
CA MET A 134 -4.85 0.58 6.10
C MET A 134 -3.95 1.75 6.55
N ILE A 135 -3.07 2.24 5.67
CA ILE A 135 -2.23 3.42 5.95
C ILE A 135 -3.12 4.64 6.18
N GLN A 136 -4.13 4.87 5.33
CA GLN A 136 -5.03 6.00 5.45
C GLN A 136 -5.84 5.93 6.76
N HIS A 137 -6.39 4.76 7.08
CA HIS A 137 -7.09 4.51 8.34
C HIS A 137 -6.20 4.76 9.57
N MET A 138 -4.93 4.33 9.53
CA MET A 138 -3.98 4.59 10.61
C MET A 138 -3.63 6.07 10.75
N GLN A 139 -3.53 6.81 9.64
CA GLN A 139 -3.36 8.27 9.67
C GLN A 139 -4.58 8.97 10.29
N ASP A 140 -5.79 8.54 9.93
CA ASP A 140 -7.03 9.07 10.50
C ASP A 140 -7.12 8.83 12.01
N LEU A 141 -6.73 7.63 12.47
CA LEU A 141 -6.63 7.34 13.89
C LEU A 141 -5.56 8.19 14.59
N ALA A 142 -4.37 8.32 13.99
CA ALA A 142 -3.28 9.11 14.54
C ALA A 142 -3.66 10.60 14.66
N SER A 143 -4.49 11.12 13.75
CA SER A 143 -4.95 12.52 13.77
C SER A 143 -5.80 12.89 14.99
N LYS A 144 -6.41 11.90 15.65
CA LYS A 144 -7.21 12.10 16.87
C LYS A 144 -6.33 12.36 18.10
N ASN A 145 -5.04 12.04 18.04
CA ASN A 145 -4.10 12.23 19.14
C ASN A 145 -3.68 13.71 19.25
N LYS A 146 -3.65 14.23 20.48
CA LYS A 146 -3.19 15.60 20.77
C LYS A 146 -1.75 15.58 21.28
N VAL A 147 -0.84 16.15 20.49
CA VAL A 147 0.59 16.23 20.86
C VAL A 147 0.83 17.49 21.70
N PHE A 148 0.98 17.31 23.01
CA PHE A 148 1.32 18.38 23.95
C PHE A 148 2.80 18.35 24.34
N LYS A 149 3.31 19.49 24.84
CA LYS A 149 4.59 19.52 25.55
C LYS A 149 4.37 18.94 26.96
N SER A 150 4.63 17.65 27.09
CA SER A 150 4.44 16.93 28.35
C SER A 150 5.65 17.11 29.28
N TYR A 151 5.41 17.67 30.47
CA TYR A 151 6.38 17.80 31.57
C TYR A 151 5.99 16.99 32.81
N ILE A 152 5.16 15.95 32.63
CA ILE A 152 4.66 15.09 33.72
C ILE A 152 5.82 14.34 34.41
N GLY A 153 6.84 13.94 33.65
CA GLY A 153 7.96 13.15 34.15
C GLY A 153 7.61 11.67 34.30
N MET A 154 7.92 11.08 35.47
CA MET A 154 7.66 9.67 35.79
C MET A 154 8.39 8.66 34.87
N GLY A 155 9.64 8.96 34.51
CA GLY A 155 10.50 8.03 33.75
C GLY A 155 10.47 8.20 32.23
N TYR A 156 9.58 9.05 31.70
CA TYR A 156 9.57 9.42 30.28
C TYR A 156 9.85 10.91 30.12
N TYR A 157 10.89 11.21 29.35
CA TYR A 157 11.30 12.58 29.04
C TYR A 157 11.39 12.75 27.53
N ASN A 158 10.85 13.85 27.01
CA ASN A 158 10.92 14.14 25.59
C ASN A 158 12.38 14.34 25.15
N THR A 159 12.74 13.83 23.98
CA THR A 159 14.10 13.92 23.44
C THR A 159 14.08 14.23 21.95
N PHE A 160 15.15 14.89 21.48
CA PHE A 160 15.36 15.09 20.06
C PHE A 160 16.09 13.86 19.50
N VAL A 161 15.36 13.04 18.73
CA VAL A 161 15.96 11.90 18.01
C VAL A 161 16.67 12.42 16.75
N PRO A 162 17.99 12.23 16.61
CA PRO A 162 18.70 12.66 15.41
C PRO A 162 18.13 12.00 14.15
N PRO A 163 17.82 12.76 13.07
CA PRO A 163 17.22 12.20 11.86
C PRO A 163 18.05 11.09 11.19
N VAL A 164 19.37 11.13 11.39
CA VAL A 164 20.30 10.10 10.88
C VAL A 164 20.05 8.75 11.56
N ILE A 165 19.77 8.74 12.87
CA ILE A 165 19.47 7.51 13.62
C ILE A 165 18.08 6.99 13.24
N LEU A 166 17.10 7.90 13.16
CA LEU A 166 15.73 7.54 12.79
C LEU A 166 15.69 6.80 11.44
N ARG A 167 16.27 7.38 10.38
CA ARG A 167 16.22 6.78 9.05
C ARG A 167 17.11 5.55 8.87
N ASN A 168 18.33 5.58 9.40
CA ASN A 168 19.32 4.54 9.09
C ASN A 168 19.24 3.33 10.01
N ILE A 169 18.64 3.47 11.19
CA ILE A 169 18.53 2.42 12.20
C ILE A 169 17.06 2.05 12.42
N MET A 170 16.21 2.99 12.85
CA MET A 170 14.83 2.64 13.24
C MET A 170 13.93 2.26 12.06
N GLU A 171 14.06 2.96 10.93
CA GLU A 171 13.26 2.71 9.72
C GLU A 171 13.90 1.64 8.79
N ASN A 172 15.12 1.18 9.11
CA ASN A 172 15.86 0.24 8.27
C ASN A 172 15.62 -1.22 8.70
N PRO A 173 15.03 -2.08 7.84
CA PRO A 173 14.77 -3.48 8.17
C PRO A 173 16.07 -4.25 8.47
N GLY A 174 17.22 -3.81 7.96
CA GLY A 174 18.52 -4.37 8.28
C GLY A 174 18.92 -4.28 9.75
N TRP A 175 18.18 -3.57 10.61
CA TRP A 175 18.44 -3.44 12.05
C TRP A 175 17.36 -4.04 12.95
N TYR A 176 16.07 -4.02 12.56
CA TYR A 176 14.98 -4.50 13.43
C TYR A 176 14.41 -5.86 13.05
N THR A 177 14.83 -6.45 11.92
CA THR A 177 14.34 -7.78 11.50
C THR A 177 15.13 -8.93 12.13
N GLN A 178 16.32 -8.66 12.68
CA GLN A 178 17.13 -9.70 13.32
C GLN A 178 16.54 -10.05 14.68
N TYR A 179 16.48 -11.34 14.97
CA TYR A 179 16.16 -11.83 16.30
C TYR A 179 17.43 -11.99 17.15
N THR A 180 17.28 -12.45 18.40
CA THR A 180 18.37 -12.70 19.34
C THR A 180 19.55 -13.43 18.67
N LEU A 181 20.75 -12.88 18.84
CA LEU A 181 21.97 -13.32 18.15
C LEU A 181 22.53 -14.62 18.74
N ILE A 182 21.92 -15.77 18.42
CA ILE A 182 22.44 -17.09 18.83
C ILE A 182 23.76 -17.41 18.10
N ARG A 183 24.03 -16.80 16.93
CA ARG A 183 25.22 -17.04 16.12
C ARG A 183 26.10 -15.77 16.00
N LEU A 184 26.96 -15.58 17.00
CA LEU A 184 27.87 -14.43 17.16
C LEU A 184 28.87 -14.23 15.99
N ARG A 185 29.18 -15.28 15.22
CA ARG A 185 30.23 -15.23 14.17
C ARG A 185 29.88 -14.35 12.97
N PHE A 186 28.59 -14.18 12.66
CA PHE A 186 28.14 -13.41 11.48
C PHE A 186 27.76 -11.96 11.79
N HIS A 187 27.79 -11.54 13.07
CA HIS A 187 27.28 -10.24 13.52
C HIS A 187 28.39 -9.39 14.17
N LYS A 188 29.53 -9.22 13.49
CA LYS A 188 30.63 -8.36 13.96
C LYS A 188 30.30 -6.86 13.95
N GLY A 189 29.15 -6.45 13.40
CA GLY A 189 28.73 -5.04 13.31
C GLY A 189 27.96 -4.50 14.50
N GLY A 190 27.46 -5.35 15.41
CA GLY A 190 26.65 -4.95 16.58
C GLY A 190 27.35 -5.17 17.93
N LEU A 191 28.56 -5.73 17.93
CA LEU A 191 29.33 -6.11 19.11
C LEU A 191 30.52 -5.16 19.26
N ASN A 192 30.25 -3.90 19.60
CA ASN A 192 31.20 -2.99 20.24
C ASN A 192 30.43 -1.80 20.84
N PRO A 193 29.87 -1.92 22.06
CA PRO A 193 29.65 -0.78 22.91
C PRO A 193 30.89 -0.63 23.82
N CYS A 194 31.89 0.10 23.34
CA CYS A 194 32.90 0.75 24.17
C CYS A 194 32.81 2.26 23.89
#